data_AF-A0A348VWR5-F1
#
_entry.id   AF-A0A348VWR5-F1
#
_cell.length_a   1.000
_cell.length_b   1.000
_cell.length_c   1.000
_cell.angle_alpha   90.00
_cell.angle_beta   90.00
_cell.angle_gamma   90.00
#
_symmetry.space_group_name_H-M   'P 1'
#
loop_
_entity.id
_entity.type
_entity.pdbx_description
1 polymer ?
#
loop_
_entity_poly.entity_id
_entity_poly.type
_entity_poly.pdbx_seq_one_letter_code
_entity_poly.pdbx_strand_id
1 'polypeptide(L)' 'MSIETFQSLAPFVPLGNLCWFCGKQLTRQFIYWHGEEGGIALHPSCADDLAGHLMLDTAKLRMGDKPR' A
#
# COMPACT_ATOMS: atom_id res chain seq x y z
N MET A 1 -30.16 2.25 -25.76
CA MET A 1 -29.47 2.89 -24.62
C MET A 1 -29.66 2.02 -23.40
N SER A 2 -28.64 1.25 -23.04
CA SER A 2 -28.55 0.60 -21.73
C SER A 2 -27.11 0.77 -21.25
N ILE A 3 -26.98 1.67 -20.28
CA ILE A 3 -25.97 1.66 -19.22
C ILE A 3 -26.24 0.31 -18.50
N GLU A 4 -25.33 -0.59 -18.15
CA GLU A 4 -24.11 -0.45 -17.37
C GLU A 4 -23.27 -1.70 -17.64
N THR A 5 -22.02 -1.53 -18.06
CA THR A 5 -21.02 -2.58 -17.86
C THR A 5 -19.76 -1.87 -17.42
N PHE A 6 -19.85 -1.33 -16.21
CA PHE A 6 -18.77 -0.66 -15.53
C PHE A 6 -17.74 -1.74 -15.15
N GLN A 7 -16.70 -1.83 -15.99
CA GLN A 7 -15.35 -2.29 -15.67
C GLN A 7 -15.24 -3.28 -14.48
N SER A 8 -15.51 -4.56 -14.75
CA SER A 8 -14.97 -5.66 -13.94
C SER A 8 -13.50 -5.90 -14.31
N LEU A 9 -12.66 -4.92 -14.02
CA LEU A 9 -11.20 -5.06 -13.95
C LEU A 9 -10.74 -4.74 -12.53
N ALA A 10 -11.47 -5.20 -11.51
CA ALA A 10 -10.82 -5.41 -10.23
C ALA A 10 -9.78 -6.51 -10.48
N PRO A 11 -8.47 -6.20 -10.46
CA PRO A 11 -7.50 -7.27 -10.40
C PRO A 11 -7.86 -8.03 -9.13
N PHE A 12 -7.93 -9.35 -9.24
CA PHE A 12 -7.86 -10.27 -8.13
C PHE A 12 -6.97 -9.65 -7.02
N VAL A 13 -7.56 -9.25 -5.89
CA VAL A 13 -6.79 -8.92 -4.67
C VAL A 13 -6.90 -10.11 -3.73
N PRO A 14 -6.15 -11.20 -3.93
CA PRO A 14 -6.19 -12.33 -3.03
C PRO A 14 -5.12 -12.15 -1.93
N LEU A 15 -5.11 -11.04 -1.18
CA LEU A 15 -4.14 -10.85 -0.10
C LEU A 15 -4.74 -10.05 1.06
N GLY A 16 -5.58 -10.72 1.85
CA GLY A 16 -5.98 -10.30 3.20
C GLY A 16 -6.71 -8.96 3.29
N ASN A 17 -7.85 -8.93 3.97
CA ASN A 17 -8.50 -7.66 4.33
C ASN A 17 -7.72 -6.88 5.40
N LEU A 18 -6.39 -7.04 5.51
CA LEU A 18 -5.54 -6.47 6.56
C LEU A 18 -4.56 -5.47 5.96
N CYS A 19 -4.37 -4.36 6.68
CA CYS A 19 -3.35 -3.38 6.38
C CYS A 19 -1.98 -3.98 6.62
N TRP A 20 -1.10 -3.94 5.62
CA TRP A 20 0.25 -4.49 5.70
C TRP A 20 1.08 -3.86 6.83
N PHE A 21 0.85 -2.58 7.12
CA PHE A 21 1.63 -1.82 8.11
C PHE A 21 1.17 -2.05 9.56
N CYS A 22 -0.14 -1.97 9.84
CA CYS A 22 -0.66 -2.05 11.20
C CYS A 22 -1.33 -3.39 11.55
N GLY A 23 -1.50 -4.29 10.57
CA GLY A 23 -2.13 -5.60 10.72
C GLY A 23 -3.65 -5.56 10.97
N LYS A 24 -4.27 -4.38 11.04
CA LYS A 24 -5.71 -4.23 11.27
C LYS A 24 -6.51 -4.32 9.99
N GLN A 25 -7.81 -4.60 10.11
CA GLN A 25 -8.68 -4.71 8.95
C GLN A 25 -8.76 -3.39 8.15
N LEU A 26 -8.72 -3.49 6.83
CA LEU A 26 -8.83 -2.36 5.90
C LEU A 26 -10.26 -1.81 5.87
N THR A 27 -10.35 -0.50 5.74
CA THR A 27 -11.60 0.22 5.46
C THR A 27 -11.94 0.15 3.97
N ARG A 28 -13.16 0.56 3.59
CA ARG A 28 -13.56 0.64 2.17
C ARG A 28 -12.65 1.54 1.32
N GLN A 29 -12.07 2.56 1.95
CA GLN A 29 -11.03 3.40 1.33
C GLN A 29 -9.67 2.93 1.83
N PHE A 30 -8.81 2.52 0.92
CA PHE A 30 -7.45 2.08 1.20
C PHE A 30 -6.52 2.47 0.05
N ILE A 31 -5.23 2.56 0.34
CA ILE A 31 -4.18 2.75 -0.65
C ILE A 31 -3.64 1.37 -1.01
N TYR A 32 -3.53 1.10 -2.32
CA TYR A 32 -2.94 -0.13 -2.82
C TYR A 32 -1.73 0.21 -3.68
N TRP A 33 -0.60 -0.43 -3.39
CA TRP A 33 0.60 -0.32 -4.20
C TRP A 33 0.99 -1.70 -4.73
N HIS A 34 1.16 -1.81 -6.04
CA HIS A 34 1.47 -3.05 -6.75
C HIS A 34 2.88 -3.01 -7.33
N GLY A 35 3.61 -4.12 -7.17
CA GLY A 35 4.89 -4.41 -7.82
C GLY A 35 4.91 -5.82 -8.41
N GLU A 36 6.05 -6.23 -8.97
CA GLU A 36 6.17 -7.49 -9.71
C GLU A 36 5.87 -8.74 -8.87
N GLU A 37 6.22 -8.74 -7.58
CA GLU A 37 6.02 -9.88 -6.67
C GLU A 37 4.68 -9.84 -5.89
N GLY A 38 3.82 -8.85 -6.16
CA GLY A 38 2.53 -8.71 -5.46
C GLY A 38 2.19 -7.27 -5.12
N GLY A 39 1.51 -7.05 -4.01
CA GLY A 39 1.14 -5.70 -3.59
C GLY A 39 0.89 -5.58 -2.10
N ILE A 40 0.97 -4.36 -1.60
CA ILE A 40 0.64 -4.00 -0.24
C ILE A 40 -0.60 -3.11 -0.22
N ALA A 41 -1.48 -3.36 0.75
CA ALA A 41 -2.66 -2.56 1.01
C ALA A 41 -2.53 -1.86 2.36
N LEU A 42 -2.85 -0.58 2.42
CA LEU A 42 -2.61 0.30 3.57
C LEU A 42 -3.83 1.18 3.87
N HIS A 43 -4.06 1.45 5.15
CA HIS A 43 -4.89 2.61 5.53
C HIS A 43 -4.21 3.91 5.06
N PRO A 44 -4.97 4.96 4.70
CA PRO A 44 -4.37 6.25 4.34
C PRO A 44 -3.38 6.77 5.38
N SER A 45 -3.74 6.74 6.66
CA SER A 45 -2.85 7.17 7.75
C SER A 45 -1.57 6.33 7.86
N CYS A 46 -1.69 5.01 7.63
CA CYS A 46 -0.53 4.12 7.64
C CYS A 46 0.38 4.33 6.43
N ALA A 47 -0.18 4.78 5.30
CA ALA A 47 0.62 5.15 4.13
C ALA A 47 1.42 6.44 4.39
N ASP A 48 0.83 7.42 5.07
CA ASP A 48 1.54 8.64 5.49
C ASP A 48 2.70 8.33 6.45
N ASP A 49 2.45 7.49 7.47
CA ASP A 49 3.47 7.05 8.42
C ASP A 49 4.61 6.30 7.71
N LEU A 50 4.25 5.37 6.82
CA LEU A 50 5.21 4.60 6.03
C LEU A 50 6.06 5.51 5.14
N ALA A 51 5.46 6.50 4.47
CA ALA A 51 6.19 7.46 3.66
C ALA A 51 7.24 8.21 4.48
N GLY A 52 6.89 8.64 5.70
CA GLY A 52 7.83 9.27 6.63
C GLY A 52 9.03 8.37 6.98
N HIS A 53 8.77 7.09 7.29
CA HIS A 53 9.84 6.12 7.57
C HIS A 53 10.74 5.89 6.36
N LEU A 54 10.16 5.71 5.17
CA LEU A 54 10.92 5.51 3.93
C LEU A 54 11.80 6.73 3.60
N MET A 55 11.28 7.95 3.78
CA MET A 55 12.05 9.18 3.61
C MET A 55 13.22 9.26 4.60
N LEU A 56 12.99 8.90 5.87
CA LEU A 56 14.03 8.90 6.89
C LEU A 56 15.13 7.86 6.58
N ASP A 57 14.75 6.64 6.21
CA ASP A 57 15.71 5.58 5.93
C ASP A 57 16.49 5.82 4.64
N THR A 58 15.85 6.37 3.61
CA THR A 58 16.57 6.82 2.40
C THR A 58 17.55 7.96 2.70
N ALA A 59 17.22 8.88 3.60
CA ALA A 59 18.14 9.93 4.03
C ALA A 59 19.37 9.36 4.76
N LYS A 60 19.17 8.41 5.68
CA LYS A 60 20.26 7.71 6.38
C LYS A 60 21.21 7.00 5.43
N LEU A 61 20.66 6.26 4.46
CA LEU A 61 21.47 5.57 3.45
C LEU A 61 22.32 6.55 2.63
N ARG A 62 21.78 7.72 2.27
CA ARG A 62 22.55 8.77 1.58
C ARG A 62 23.67 9.37 2.44
N MET A 63 23.52 9.34 3.76
CA MET A 63 24.56 9.78 4.71
C MET A 63 25.62 8.70 4.98
N GLY A 64 25.45 7.49 4.45
CA GLY A 64 26.38 6.38 4.66
C GLY A 64 26.09 5.54 5.90
N ASP A 65 24.94 5.72 6.55
CA ASP A 65 24.51 4.86 7.64
C ASP A 65 24.19 3.45 7.12
N LYS A 66 24.49 2.43 7.92
CA LYS A 66 24.08 1.06 7.59
C LYS A 66 22.56 0.90 7.78
N PRO A 67 21.86 0.24 6.84
CA PRO A 67 20.47 -0.16 7.06
C PRO A 67 20.38 -1.08 8.28
N ARG A 68 19.30 -0.93 9.06
CA ARG A 68 19.01 -1.77 10.24
C ARG A 68 18.45 -3.12 9.84
#